data_AF-A0A2E8ESK8-F1
#
_entry.id   AF-A0A2E8ESK8-F1
#
_cell.length_a   1.000
_cell.length_b   1.000
_cell.length_c   1.000
_cell.angle_alpha   90.00
_cell.angle_beta   90.00
_cell.angle_gamma   90.00
#
_symmetry.space_group_name_H-M   'P 1'
#
loop_
_entity.id
_entity.type
_entity.pdbx_description
1 polymer ?
#
loop_
_entity_poly.entity_id
_entity_poly.type
_entity_poly.pdbx_seq_one_letter_code
_entity_poly.pdbx_strand_id
1 'polypeptide(L)' 'MDAEAIKEKANAAAEGITFTDCACETLTQVPDFAMDMAISHMVNAASDQGVDSICCEFLEANNPMG' A
#
# COMPACT_ATOMS: atom_id res chain seq x y z
N MET A 1 -1.26 -12.09 -5.34
CA MET A 1 0.12 -12.21 -4.81
C MET A 1 0.11 -12.51 -3.31
N ASP A 2 1.18 -13.08 -2.75
CA ASP A 2 1.37 -13.24 -1.30
C ASP A 2 1.71 -11.89 -0.63
N ALA A 3 1.33 -11.73 0.65
CA ALA A 3 1.56 -10.49 1.41
C ALA A 3 3.04 -10.09 1.47
N GLU A 4 3.97 -11.05 1.58
CA GLU A 4 5.42 -10.77 1.58
C GLU A 4 5.90 -10.18 0.25
N ALA A 5 5.41 -10.72 -0.87
CA ALA A 5 5.77 -10.22 -2.20
C ALA A 5 5.20 -8.81 -2.44
N ILE A 6 3.98 -8.55 -1.94
CA ILE A 6 3.37 -7.21 -1.97
C ILE A 6 4.19 -6.25 -1.12
N LYS A 7 4.60 -6.64 0.08
CA LYS A 7 5.41 -5.83 0.98
C LYS A 7 6.73 -5.43 0.35
N GLU A 8 7.43 -6.38 -0.28
CA GLU A 8 8.68 -6.10 -0.99
C GLU A 8 8.45 -5.12 -2.14
N LYS A 9 7.43 -5.36 -2.98
CA LYS A 9 7.07 -4.45 -4.07
C LYS A 9 6.70 -3.05 -3.59
N ALA A 10 5.89 -2.97 -2.54
CA ALA A 10 5.33 -1.72 -2.04
C ALA A 10 6.41 -0.86 -1.36
N ASN A 11 7.28 -1.48 -0.56
CA ASN A 11 8.45 -0.80 0.02
C ASN A 11 9.50 -0.44 -1.03
N ALA A 12 9.60 -1.21 -2.12
CA ALA A 12 10.47 -0.85 -3.25
C ALA A 12 9.89 0.30 -4.10
N ALA A 13 8.59 0.54 -4.05
CA ALA A 13 7.93 1.61 -4.82
C ALA A 13 8.24 3.01 -4.28
N ALA A 14 8.56 3.15 -2.98
CA ALA A 14 8.93 4.42 -2.39
C ALA A 14 9.95 4.27 -1.26
N GLU A 15 11.14 4.83 -1.46
CA GLU A 15 12.14 4.95 -0.40
C GLU A 15 11.62 5.88 0.71
N GLY A 16 11.48 5.34 1.91
CA GLY A 16 11.03 6.07 3.10
C GLY A 16 9.56 5.88 3.47
N ILE A 17 8.78 5.13 2.69
CA ILE A 17 7.42 4.74 3.04
C ILE A 17 7.38 3.24 3.32
N THR A 18 6.91 2.88 4.51
CA THR A 18 6.85 1.50 4.98
C THR A 18 5.41 0.98 4.94
N PHE A 19 5.17 -0.07 4.17
CA PHE A 19 3.93 -0.84 4.24
C PHE A 19 4.01 -1.86 5.37
N THR A 20 3.10 -1.73 6.32
CA THR A 20 2.96 -2.69 7.44
C THR A 20 2.35 -4.01 6.97
N ASP A 21 2.46 -5.04 7.80
CA ASP A 21 1.89 -6.36 7.46
C ASP A 21 0.36 -6.29 7.28
N CYS A 22 -0.33 -5.52 8.13
CA CYS A 22 -1.78 -5.30 8.01
C CYS A 22 -2.15 -4.66 6.67
N ALA A 23 -1.35 -3.70 6.19
CA ALA A 23 -1.55 -3.08 4.89
C ALA A 23 -1.36 -4.08 3.74
N CYS A 24 -0.33 -4.92 3.85
CA CYS A 24 -0.04 -5.94 2.85
C CYS A 24 -1.13 -7.02 2.80
N GLU A 25 -1.69 -7.40 3.94
CA GLU A 25 -2.85 -8.30 4.03
C GLU A 25 -4.06 -7.72 3.30
N THR A 26 -4.40 -6.44 3.53
CA THR A 26 -5.50 -5.78 2.79
C THR A 26 -5.21 -5.74 1.29
N LEU A 27 -3.96 -5.46 0.89
CA LEU A 27 -3.56 -5.46 -0.50
C LEU A 27 -3.63 -6.84 -1.16
N THR A 28 -3.58 -7.97 -0.41
CA THR A 28 -3.78 -9.31 -1.01
C THR A 28 -5.16 -9.47 -1.67
N GLN A 29 -6.15 -8.68 -1.25
CA GLN A 29 -7.49 -8.67 -1.84
C GLN A 29 -7.54 -7.88 -3.15
N VAL A 30 -6.55 -7.01 -3.39
CA VAL A 30 -6.43 -6.25 -4.62
C VAL A 30 -5.96 -7.19 -5.73
N PRO A 31 -6.65 -7.23 -6.87
CA PRO A 31 -6.20 -8.00 -8.02
C PRO A 31 -4.80 -7.58 -8.47
N ASP A 32 -3.97 -8.53 -8.89
CA ASP A 32 -2.57 -8.26 -9.30
C ASP A 32 -2.46 -7.16 -10.37
N PHE A 33 -3.43 -7.03 -11.29
CA PHE A 33 -3.43 -5.99 -12.32
C PHE A 33 -3.66 -4.56 -11.77
N ALA A 34 -4.30 -4.44 -10.61
CA ALA A 34 -4.56 -3.18 -9.93
C ALA A 34 -3.53 -2.89 -8.83
N MET A 35 -2.67 -3.86 -8.49
CA MET A 35 -1.70 -3.77 -7.40
C MET A 35 -0.75 -2.58 -7.57
N ASP A 36 -0.15 -2.41 -8.75
CA ASP A 36 0.81 -1.33 -9.01
C ASP A 36 0.14 0.05 -8.93
N MET A 37 -1.14 0.13 -9.32
CA MET A 37 -1.94 1.36 -9.20
C MET A 37 -2.32 1.64 -7.74
N ALA A 38 -2.70 0.60 -6.98
CA ALA A 38 -3.03 0.72 -5.56
C ALA A 38 -1.80 1.17 -4.75
N ILE A 39 -0.64 0.53 -4.96
CA ILE A 39 0.62 0.92 -4.31
C ILE A 39 0.97 2.37 -4.67
N SER A 40 0.95 2.74 -5.96
CA SER A 40 1.26 4.11 -6.37
C SER A 40 0.30 5.14 -5.76
N HIS A 41 -0.99 4.81 -5.69
CA HIS A 41 -1.99 5.68 -5.07
C HIS A 41 -1.71 5.86 -3.57
N MET A 42 -1.42 4.78 -2.86
CA MET A 42 -1.14 4.81 -1.42
C MET A 42 0.15 5.55 -1.10
N VAL A 43 1.21 5.30 -1.87
CA VAL A 43 2.50 6.00 -1.74
C VAL A 43 2.33 7.50 -1.95
N ASN A 44 1.59 7.91 -2.98
CA ASN A 44 1.31 9.32 -3.23
C ASN A 44 0.49 9.93 -2.09
N ALA A 45 -0.57 9.25 -1.65
CA ALA A 45 -1.39 9.71 -0.54
C ALA A 45 -0.57 9.85 0.76
N ALA A 46 0.31 8.90 1.06
CA ALA A 46 1.19 8.94 2.21
C ALA A 46 2.20 10.10 2.09
N SER A 47 2.80 10.29 0.91
CA SER A 47 3.70 11.42 0.64
C SER A 47 2.99 12.76 0.81
N ASP A 48 1.77 12.90 0.27
CA ASP A 48 0.96 14.12 0.36
C ASP A 48 0.55 14.44 1.80
N GLN A 49 0.27 13.40 2.59
CA GLN A 49 -0.08 13.52 4.01
C GLN A 49 1.16 13.64 4.93
N GLY A 50 2.37 13.45 4.39
CA GLY A 50 3.61 13.47 5.17
C GLY A 50 3.75 12.26 6.11
N VAL A 51 3.16 11.13 5.74
CA VAL A 51 3.18 9.87 6.50
C VAL A 51 4.22 8.93 5.90
N ASP A 52 5.03 8.31 6.75
CA ASP A 52 6.10 7.37 6.40
C ASP A 52 5.70 5.89 6.58
N SER A 53 4.48 5.65 7.10
CA SER A 53 3.96 4.33 7.45
C SER A 53 2.53 4.15 6.95
N ILE A 54 2.33 3.19 6.04
CA ILE A 54 1.02 2.80 5.55
C ILE A 54 0.53 1.57 6.32
N CYS A 55 -0.53 1.77 7.11
CA CYS A 55 -1.26 0.72 7.82
C CYS A 55 -2.60 0.39 7.14
N CYS A 56 -3.26 -0.67 7.61
CA CYS A 56 -4.59 -1.03 7.12
C CYS A 56 -5.62 0.08 7.31
N GLU A 57 -5.57 0.84 8.41
CA GLU A 57 -6.46 2.01 8.60
C GLU A 57 -6.20 3.10 7.55
N PHE A 58 -4.92 3.34 7.21
CA PHE A 58 -4.56 4.30 6.15
C PHE A 58 -5.06 3.82 4.80
N LEU A 59 -4.88 2.52 4.50
CA LEU A 59 -5.39 1.90 3.29
C LEU A 59 -6.90 1.97 3.21
N GLU A 60 -7.64 1.68 4.29
CA GLU A 60 -9.09 1.76 4.35
C GLU A 60 -9.57 3.21 4.15
N ALA A 61 -8.94 4.17 4.83
CA ALA A 61 -9.27 5.58 4.70
C ALA A 61 -9.01 6.14 3.30
N ASN A 62 -8.05 5.56 2.57
CA ASN A 62 -7.66 5.97 1.22
C ASN A 62 -8.03 4.91 0.17
N ASN A 63 -8.88 3.92 0.50
CA ASN A 63 -9.18 2.81 -0.40
C ASN A 63 -10.01 3.34 -1.56
N PRO A 64 -9.52 3.28 -2.82
CA PRO A 64 -10.29 3.77 -3.97
C PRO A 64 -11.56 2.94 -4.23
N MET A 65 -11.71 1.76 -3.62
CA MET A 65 -12.87 0.89 -3.80
C MET A 65 -13.98 1.05 -2.74
N GLY A 66 -13.74 1.78 -1.65
CA GLY A 66 -14.69 1.95 -0.54
C GLY A 66 -14.77 0.77 0.41
#